data_AF-X5WXC4-F1
#
_entry.id   AF-X5WXC4-F1
#
_cell.length_a   1.000
_cell.length_b   1.000
_cell.length_c   1.000
_cell.angle_alpha   90.00
_cell.angle_beta   90.00
_cell.angle_gamma   90.00
#
_symmetry.space_group_name_H-M   'P 1'
#
loop_
_entity.id
_entity.type
_entity.pdbx_description
1 polymer ?
#
loop_
_entity_poly.entity_id
_entity_poly.type
_entity_poly.pdbx_seq_one_letter_code
_entity_poly.pdbx_strand_id
1 'polypeptide(L)' 'MPRRKQARRTSVRDIQAILRLTHEQGLSVREVSEQLKISKTTVDSVLKVLQKVLERERGLL' A
#
# COMPACT_ATOMS: atom_id res chain seq x y z
N MET A 1 -7.53 -29.25 -0.23
CA MET A 1 -7.24 -28.00 -0.94
C MET A 1 -7.09 -26.87 0.09
N PRO A 2 -5.92 -26.23 0.25
CA PRO A 2 -5.82 -25.09 1.15
C PRO A 2 -6.70 -23.96 0.60
N ARG A 3 -7.78 -23.61 1.32
CA ARG A 3 -8.58 -22.42 1.01
C ARG A 3 -7.64 -21.22 1.07
N ARG A 4 -7.31 -20.62 -0.08
CA ARG A 4 -6.59 -19.35 -0.14
C ARG A 4 -7.44 -18.33 0.61
N LYS A 5 -7.02 -17.98 1.83
CA LYS A 5 -7.65 -16.95 2.67
C LYS A 5 -7.87 -15.74 1.77
N GLN A 6 -9.13 -15.34 1.54
CA GLN A 6 -9.42 -14.20 0.66
C GLN A 6 -8.62 -13.01 1.19
N ALA A 7 -7.76 -12.44 0.34
CA ALA A 7 -7.04 -11.24 0.69
C ALA A 7 -8.09 -10.17 1.01
N ARG A 8 -8.01 -9.58 2.21
CA ARG A 8 -8.85 -8.45 2.59
C ARG A 8 -8.70 -7.43 1.46
N ARG A 9 -9.78 -7.12 0.74
CA ARG A 9 -9.74 -6.10 -0.32
C ARG A 9 -9.40 -4.79 0.35
N THR A 10 -8.19 -4.30 0.12
CA THR A 10 -7.77 -2.95 0.51
C THR A 10 -8.69 -1.97 -0.19
N SER A 11 -9.40 -1.14 0.57
CA SER A 11 -10.34 -0.18 0.00
C SER A 11 -9.59 0.97 -0.67
N VAL A 12 -10.28 1.70 -1.56
CA VAL A 12 -9.71 2.94 -2.14
C VAL A 12 -9.32 3.95 -1.05
N ARG A 13 -10.08 3.98 0.05
CA ARG A 13 -9.75 4.83 1.22
C ARG A 13 -8.46 4.40 1.91
N ASP A 14 -8.24 3.09 2.07
CA ASP A 14 -7.00 2.56 2.65
C ASP A 14 -5.80 2.90 1.74
N ILE A 15 -5.96 2.78 0.42
CA ILE A 15 -4.91 3.13 -0.56
C ILE A 15 -4.58 4.63 -0.49
N GLN A 16 -5.59 5.50 -0.46
CA GLN A 16 -5.42 6.94 -0.30
C GLN A 16 -4.73 7.29 1.02
N ALA A 17 -5.11 6.66 2.12
CA ALA A 17 -4.48 6.86 3.41
C ALA A 17 -3.00 6.43 3.41
N ILE A 18 -2.69 5.26 2.84
CA ILE A 18 -1.30 4.77 2.68
C ILE A 18 -0.48 5.76 1.86
N LEU A 19 -0.99 6.23 0.72
CA LEU A 19 -0.32 7.23 -0.12
C LEU A 19 -0.05 8.52 0.65
N ARG A 20 -1.06 9.05 1.33
CA ARG A 20 -0.95 10.30 2.07
C ARG A 20 0.12 10.23 3.16
N LEU A 21 0.08 9.17 3.96
CA LEU A 21 1.01 8.99 5.08
C LEU A 21 2.44 8.78 4.58
N THR A 22 2.64 8.09 3.46
CA THR A 22 3.98 7.79 2.94
C THR A 22 4.59 8.92 2.12
N HIS A 23 3.82 9.57 1.24
CA HIS A 23 4.32 10.63 0.37
C HIS A 23 4.25 12.03 0.98
N GLU A 24 3.17 12.36 1.70
CA GLU A 24 3.04 13.71 2.29
C GLU A 24 3.74 13.82 3.63
N GLN A 25 3.69 12.77 4.45
CA GLN A 25 4.23 12.78 5.82
C GLN A 25 5.58 12.04 5.94
N GLY A 26 6.02 11.34 4.90
CA GLY A 26 7.29 10.60 4.89
C GLY A 26 7.33 9.42 5.88
N LEU A 27 6.17 8.92 6.31
CA LEU A 27 6.10 7.85 7.30
C LEU A 27 6.60 6.53 6.72
N SER A 28 7.28 5.75 7.55
CA SER A 28 7.73 4.40 7.19
C SER A 28 6.55 3.44 7.09
N VAL A 29 6.75 2.34 6.35
CA VAL A 29 5.77 1.24 6.23
C VAL A 29 5.29 0.73 7.59
N ARG A 30 6.17 0.76 8.60
CA ARG A 30 5.86 0.33 9.97
C ARG A 30 4.89 1.30 10.65
N GLU A 31 5.17 2.59 10.61
CA GLU A 31 4.31 3.63 11.21
C GLU A 31 2.92 3.64 10.55
N VAL A 32 2.88 3.52 9.22
CA VAL A 32 1.63 3.43 8.45
C VAL A 32 0.82 2.18 8.85
N SER A 33 1.49 1.04 9.02
CA SER A 33 0.87 -0.22 9.46
C SER A 33 0.23 -0.08 10.84
N GLU A 34 0.94 0.54 11.78
CA GLU A 34 0.47 0.77 13.15
C GLU A 34 -0.71 1.76 13.17
N GLN A 35 -0.62 2.86 12.43
CA GLN A 35 -1.66 3.91 12.39
C GLN A 35 -2.96 3.44 11.71
N LEU A 36 -2.85 2.69 10.61
CA LEU A 36 -4.03 2.20 9.87
C LEU A 36 -4.55 0.85 10.38
N LYS A 37 -3.86 0.20 11.31
CA LYS A 37 -4.17 -1.17 11.79
C LYS A 37 -4.28 -2.17 10.64
N ILE A 38 -3.42 -2.00 9.64
CA ILE A 38 -3.28 -2.87 8.47
C ILE A 38 -1.96 -3.63 8.60
N SER A 39 -1.88 -4.88 8.12
CA SER A 39 -0.63 -5.62 8.18
C SER A 39 0.46 -4.96 7.33
N LYS A 40 1.70 -4.96 7.82
CA LYS A 40 2.87 -4.46 7.08
C LYS A 40 2.98 -5.02 5.66
N THR A 41 2.65 -6.30 5.48
CA THR A 41 2.65 -6.99 4.17
C THR A 41 1.64 -6.41 3.18
N THR A 42 0.48 -5.95 3.67
CA THR A 42 -0.54 -5.33 2.82
C THR A 42 -0.10 -3.93 2.41
N VAL A 43 0.46 -3.15 3.34
CA VAL A 43 1.02 -1.81 3.04
C VAL A 43 2.15 -1.91 2.00
N ASP A 44 3.06 -2.87 2.18
CA ASP A 44 4.16 -3.13 1.23
C ASP A 44 3.66 -3.51 -0.17
N SER A 45 2.64 -4.37 -0.23
CA SER A 45 2.01 -4.78 -1.50
C SER A 45 1.35 -3.60 -2.23
N VAL A 46 0.67 -2.72 -1.48
CA VAL A 46 0.03 -1.52 -2.02
C VAL A 46 1.08 -0.56 -2.55
N LEU A 47 2.15 -0.28 -1.78
CA LEU A 47 3.23 0.62 -2.21
C LEU A 47 3.93 0.11 -3.47
N LYS A 48 4.20 -1.20 -3.58
CA LYS A 48 4.79 -1.78 -4.80
C LYS A 48 3.95 -1.57 -6.04
N VAL A 49 2.63 -1.73 -5.92
CA VAL A 49 1.71 -1.48 -7.05
C VAL A 49 1.71 0.00 -7.41
N LEU A 50 1.67 0.89 -6.41
CA LEU A 50 1.66 2.33 -6.61
C LEU A 50 2.96 2.85 -7.23
N GLN A 51 4.12 2.35 -6.78
CA GLN A 51 5.42 2.67 -7.38
C GLN A 51 5.44 2.28 -8.86
N LYS A 52 4.97 1.08 -9.21
CA LYS A 52 4.87 0.64 -10.62
C LYS A 52 3.96 1.54 -11.45
N VAL A 53 2.84 2.00 -10.89
CA VAL A 53 1.94 2.93 -11.59
C VAL A 53 2.64 4.27 -11.82
N LEU A 54 3.30 4.79 -10.79
CA LEU A 54 4.01 6.08 -10.85
C LEU A 54 5.21 6.03 -11.81
N GLU A 55 5.96 4.92 -11.84
CA GLU A 55 7.04 4.67 -12.81
C GLU A 55 6.51 4.59 -14.24
N ARG A 56 5.35 3.97 -14.43
CA ARG A 56 4.68 3.89 -15.74
C ARG A 56 4.21 5.26 -16.23
N GLU A 57 3.66 6.08 -15.34
CA GLU A 57 3.26 7.46 -15.67
C GLU A 57 4.46 8.37 -15.97
N ARG A 58 5.61 8.11 -15.33
CA ARG A 58 6.86 8.84 -15.60
C ARG A 58 7.57 8.40 -16.89
N GLY A 59 7.03 7.43 -17.63
CA GLY A 59 7.62 6.97 -18.89
C GLY A 59 9.02 6.37 -18.75
N LEU A 60 9.33 5.79 -17.58
CA LEU A 60 10.64 5.17 -17.30
C LEU A 60 10.73 3.70 -17.78
N LEU A 61 10.00 3.34 -18.84
CA LEU A 61 10.09 2.05 -19.55
C LEU A 61 10.09 2.28 -21.06
#